data_AF-A0A851HJ70-F1
#
_entry.id   AF-A0A851HJ70-F1
#
_cell.length_a   1.000
_cell.length_b   1.000
_cell.length_c   1.000
_cell.angle_alpha   90.00
_cell.angle_beta   90.00
_cell.angle_gamma   90.00
#
_symmetry.space_group_name_H-M   'P 1'
#
loop_
_entity.id
_entity.type
_entity.pdbx_description
1 polymer ?
#
loop_
_entity_poly.entity_id
_entity_poly.type
_entity_poly.pdbx_seq_one_letter_code
_entity_poly.pdbx_strand_id
1 'polypeptide(L)' 'LRANEDVIVNELNEVQGKEVSINGYYYPNDELTSEVMRPSATLNSIIENMSA' A
#
# COMPACT_ATOMS: atom_id res chain seq x y z
N LEU A 1 15.12 0.89 4.87
CA LEU A 1 14.28 2.08 4.60
C LEU A 1 15.04 3.17 3.85
N ARG A 2 16.05 3.85 4.43
CA ARG A 2 16.76 4.98 3.77
C ARG A 2 17.21 4.73 2.32
N ALA A 3 17.75 3.55 2.02
CA ALA A 3 18.22 3.22 0.67
C ALA A 3 17.10 3.13 -0.39
N ASN A 4 15.84 2.97 0.03
CA ASN A 4 14.67 2.80 -0.83
C ASN A 4 13.66 3.94 -0.68
N GLU A 5 14.03 5.06 -0.03
CA GLU A 5 13.10 6.16 0.29
C GLU A 5 12.40 6.70 -0.96
N ASP A 6 13.16 7.09 -1.98
CA ASP A 6 12.60 7.64 -3.22
C ASP A 6 11.68 6.63 -3.94
N VAL A 7 12.06 5.35 -3.95
CA VAL A 7 11.26 4.27 -4.56
C VAL A 7 9.92 4.13 -3.82
N ILE A 8 9.95 4.06 -2.49
CA ILE A 8 8.75 3.95 -1.67
C ILE A 8 7.84 5.15 -1.88
N VAL A 9 8.39 6.38 -1.86
CA VAL A 9 7.60 7.60 -2.06
C VAL A 9 6.97 7.63 -3.46
N ASN A 10 7.69 7.20 -4.50
CA ASN A 10 7.14 7.11 -5.84
C ASN A 10 6.00 6.10 -5.94
N GLU A 11 6.19 4.88 -5.41
CA GLU A 11 5.14 3.84 -5.38
C GLU A 11 3.85 4.34 -4.67
N LEU A 12 3.99 5.08 -3.56
CA LEU A 12 2.84 5.67 -2.85
C LEU A 12 2.16 6.80 -3.64
N ASN A 13 2.90 7.54 -4.46
CA ASN A 13 2.36 8.66 -5.24
C ASN A 13 1.69 8.20 -6.54
N GLU A 14 2.19 7.13 -7.17
CA GLU A 14 1.67 6.63 -8.47
C GLU A 14 0.21 6.18 -8.44
N VAL A 15 -0.31 5.83 -7.27
CA VAL A 15 -1.71 5.41 -7.10
C VAL A 15 -2.67 6.59 -6.87
N GLN A 16 -2.16 7.79 -6.61
CA GLN A 16 -3.00 8.95 -6.28
C GLN A 16 -3.78 9.48 -7.50
N GLY A 17 -4.91 10.13 -7.21
CA GLY A 17 -5.78 10.72 -8.25
C GLY A 17 -6.61 9.70 -9.04
N LYS A 18 -6.55 8.41 -8.66
CA LYS A 18 -7.33 7.33 -9.27
C LYS A 18 -8.50 6.96 -8.36
N GLU A 19 -9.65 6.70 -8.95
CA GLU A 19 -10.78 6.12 -8.22
C GLU A 19 -10.45 4.68 -7.81
N VAL A 20 -10.87 4.30 -6.61
CA VAL A 20 -10.65 2.98 -6.06
C VAL A 20 -11.93 2.48 -5.39
N SER A 21 -12.31 1.23 -5.67
CA SER A 21 -13.41 0.56 -4.99
C SER A 21 -12.86 -0.42 -3.95
N ILE A 22 -13.34 -0.28 -2.71
CA ILE A 22 -13.11 -1.24 -1.62
C ILE A 22 -14.36 -2.09 -1.34
N ASN A 23 -15.35 -2.05 -2.23
CA ASN A 23 -16.61 -2.81 -2.17
C ASN A 23 -17.35 -2.71 -0.82
N GLY A 24 -17.49 -1.49 -0.31
CA GLY A 24 -18.28 -1.17 0.88
C GLY A 24 -17.97 0.24 1.37
N TYR A 25 -18.59 0.62 2.48
CA TYR A 25 -18.36 1.92 3.12
C TYR A 25 -18.19 1.78 4.63
N TYR A 26 -19.23 1.32 5.34
CA TYR A 26 -19.15 1.03 6.78
C TYR A 26 -18.51 -0.32 7.11
N TYR A 27 -18.56 -1.25 6.15
CA TYR A 27 -17.96 -2.57 6.23
C TYR A 27 -17.36 -2.90 4.87
N PRO A 28 -16.18 -2.34 4.55
CA PRO A 28 -15.52 -2.59 3.28
C PRO A 28 -14.96 -4.01 3.23
N ASN A 29 -14.57 -4.44 2.04
CA ASN A 29 -13.85 -5.69 1.89
C ASN A 29 -12.41 -5.52 2.41
N ASP A 30 -12.03 -6.33 3.39
CA ASP A 30 -10.72 -6.23 4.06
C ASP A 30 -9.54 -6.48 3.12
N GLU A 31 -9.69 -7.40 2.17
CA GLU A 31 -8.64 -7.76 1.19
C GLU A 31 -8.39 -6.59 0.24
N LEU A 32 -9.45 -6.07 -0.39
CA LEU A 32 -9.37 -4.90 -1.28
C LEU A 32 -8.87 -3.66 -0.54
N THR A 33 -9.33 -3.45 0.69
CA THR A 33 -8.87 -2.31 1.50
C THR A 33 -7.39 -2.44 1.82
N SER A 34 -6.92 -3.64 2.19
CA SER A 34 -5.53 -3.88 2.51
C SER A 34 -4.61 -3.69 1.30
N GLU A 35 -5.02 -4.15 0.13
CA GLU A 35 -4.27 -3.98 -1.13
C GLU A 35 -4.12 -2.49 -1.47
N VAL A 36 -5.22 -1.73 -1.41
CA VAL A 36 -5.27 -0.31 -1.74
C VAL A 36 -4.46 0.55 -0.77
N MET A 37 -4.53 0.23 0.52
CA MET A 37 -3.86 0.99 1.58
C MET A 37 -2.37 0.63 1.73
N ARG A 38 -1.92 -0.47 1.11
CA ARG A 38 -0.52 -0.92 1.12
C ARG A 38 0.05 -1.00 -0.31
N PRO A 39 0.04 0.09 -1.10
CA PRO A 39 0.39 0.03 -2.52
C PRO A 39 1.90 -0.10 -2.76
N SER A 40 2.76 0.20 -1.78
CA SER A 40 4.21 0.08 -1.91
C SER A 40 4.68 -1.35 -1.62
N ALA A 41 4.96 -2.11 -2.68
CA ALA A 41 5.54 -3.45 -2.58
C ALA A 41 6.89 -3.41 -1.85
N THR A 42 7.72 -2.40 -2.13
CA THR A 42 9.04 -2.25 -1.52
C THR A 42 8.94 -2.06 0.00
N LEU A 43 8.01 -1.21 0.47
CA LEU A 43 7.78 -1.01 1.89
C LEU A 43 7.21 -2.27 2.55
N ASN A 44 6.21 -2.91 1.91
CA ASN A 44 5.57 -4.12 2.43
C ASN A 44 6.57 -5.24 2.67
N SER A 45 7.44 -5.52 1.69
CA SER A 45 8.44 -6.57 1.83
C SER A 45 9.44 -6.28 2.96
N ILE A 46 9.81 -5.01 3.20
CA ILE A 46 10.70 -4.66 4.31
C ILE A 46 10.02 -4.95 5.65
N ILE A 47 8.75 -4.56 5.81
CA ILE A 47 8.00 -4.76 7.06
C ILE A 47 7.79 -6.25 7.33
N GLU A 48 7.39 -7.02 6.31
CA GLU A 48 7.16 -8.46 6.44
C GLU A 48 8.42 -9.21 6.91
N ASN A 49 9.57 -8.83 6.36
CA ASN A 49 10.87 -9.38 6.77
C ASN A 49 11.34 -8.93 8.17
N MET A 50 10.72 -7.91 8.77
CA MET A 50 10.98 -7.51 10.16
C MET A 50 10.07 -8.21 11.17
N SER A 51 8.90 -8.66 10.73
CA SER A 51 7.92 -9.39 11.55
C SER A 51 8.13 -10.91 11.59
N ALA A 52 9.05 -11.43 10.79
CA ALA A 52 9.54 -12.81 10.84
C ALA A 52 10.72 -12.94 11.82
#